data_AF-A0A432QMA6-F1
#
_entry.id   AF-A0A432QMA6-F1
#
_cell.length_a   1.000
_cell.length_b   1.000
_cell.length_c   1.000
_cell.angle_alpha   90.00
_cell.angle_beta   90.00
_cell.angle_gamma   90.00
#
_symmetry.space_group_name_H-M   'P 1'
#
loop_
_entity.id
_entity.type
_entity.pdbx_description
1 polymer ?
#
loop_
_entity_poly.entity_id
_entity_poly.type
_entity_poly.pdbx_seq_one_letter_code
_entity_poly.pdbx_strand_id
1 'polypeptide(L)'
;MKLLEKLFDRAAPHFKPGGRLHRWFPLFEATDSFLLGSGERTTTAPHVRDAMDLKRIMISVIVALLPCVIMAIWNTGYQANTTLAAMGLPCPGGWRGHLLAAVGCDPNSLVSNLYHGAL
;
A
#
# COMPACT_ATOMS: atom_id res chain seq x y z
N MET A 1 19.64 15.24 2.91
CA MET A 1 19.96 15.52 1.48
C MET A 1 19.46 16.92 1.14
N LYS A 2 20.33 17.93 1.08
CA LYS A 2 19.94 19.36 0.97
C LYS A 2 19.08 19.70 -0.26
N LEU A 3 19.12 18.86 -1.30
CA LEU A 3 18.35 19.07 -2.53
C LEU A 3 16.87 18.69 -2.36
N LEU A 4 16.59 17.53 -1.74
CA LEU A 4 15.22 17.06 -1.50
C LEU A 4 14.49 17.97 -0.51
N GLU A 5 15.17 18.38 0.56
CA GLU A 5 14.66 19.30 1.56
C GLU A 5 14.20 20.62 0.93
N LYS A 6 15.03 21.24 0.09
CA LYS A 6 14.67 22.46 -0.65
C LYS A 6 13.50 22.29 -1.61
N LEU A 7 13.29 21.09 -2.16
CA LEU A 7 12.16 20.81 -3.07
C LEU A 7 10.85 20.70 -2.27
N PHE A 8 10.86 19.98 -1.15
CA PHE A 8 9.71 19.86 -0.26
C PHE A 8 9.36 21.20 0.40
N ASP A 9 10.35 21.99 0.82
CA ASP A 9 10.13 23.33 1.39
C ASP A 9 9.46 24.30 0.42
N ARG A 10 9.77 24.21 -0.89
CA ARG A 10 9.11 25.02 -1.93
C ARG A 10 7.66 24.58 -2.17
N ALA A 11 7.37 23.30 -2.03
CA ALA A 11 6.05 22.74 -2.23
C ALA A 11 5.13 22.94 -1.01
N ALA A 12 5.68 22.88 0.20
CA ALA A 12 4.96 22.92 1.47
C ALA A 12 3.91 24.04 1.64
N PRO A 13 4.11 25.29 1.16
CA PRO A 13 3.13 26.36 1.30
C PRO A 13 1.78 26.06 0.64
N HIS A 14 1.76 25.23 -0.39
CA HIS A 14 0.53 24.88 -1.12
C HIS A 14 -0.36 23.90 -0.35
N PHE A 15 0.23 23.13 0.56
CA PHE A 15 -0.43 22.08 1.34
C PHE A 15 -0.75 22.53 2.77
N LYS A 16 -0.04 23.52 3.31
CA LYS A 16 -0.32 24.11 4.63
C LYS A 16 -1.73 24.74 4.70
N PRO A 17 -2.32 24.88 5.91
CA PRO A 17 -3.62 25.54 6.10
C PRO A 17 -3.62 26.94 5.46
N GLY A 18 -4.54 27.16 4.53
CA GLY A 18 -4.61 28.37 3.68
C GLY A 18 -4.10 28.18 2.23
N GLY A 19 -3.47 27.06 1.92
CA GLY A 19 -3.03 26.70 0.57
C GLY A 19 -4.11 26.05 -0.29
N ARG A 20 -4.00 26.17 -1.62
CA ARG A 20 -4.97 25.62 -2.58
C ARG A 20 -5.13 24.09 -2.50
N LEU A 21 -4.12 23.38 -2.00
CA LEU A 21 -4.05 21.92 -1.92
C LEU A 21 -4.16 21.42 -0.47
N HIS A 22 -4.72 22.20 0.45
CA HIS A 22 -4.81 21.84 1.86
C HIS A 22 -5.48 20.48 2.13
N ARG A 23 -6.45 20.08 1.29
CA ARG A 23 -7.10 18.75 1.37
C ARG A 23 -6.13 17.58 1.20
N TRP A 24 -5.02 17.79 0.50
CA TRP A 24 -3.99 16.79 0.22
C TRP A 24 -2.80 16.89 1.18
N PHE A 25 -2.89 17.73 2.21
CA PHE A 25 -1.88 17.86 3.26
C PHE A 25 -1.48 16.51 3.89
N PRO A 26 -2.40 15.57 4.19
CA PRO A 26 -2.02 14.30 4.81
C PRO A 26 -1.10 13.45 3.93
N LEU A 27 -1.31 13.46 2.61
CA LEU A 27 -0.43 12.73 1.68
C LEU A 27 0.94 13.39 1.59
N PHE A 28 0.98 14.72 1.51
CA PHE A 28 2.23 15.47 1.47
C PHE A 28 3.06 15.24 2.73
N GLU A 29 2.45 15.34 3.91
CA GLU A 29 3.11 15.09 5.21
C GLU A 29 3.61 13.65 5.32
N ALA A 30 2.83 12.66 4.89
CA ALA A 30 3.25 11.26 4.90
C ALA A 30 4.49 11.03 4.02
N THR A 31 4.53 11.64 2.82
CA THR A 31 5.70 11.53 1.93
C THR A 31 6.92 12.26 2.45
N ASP A 32 6.73 13.44 3.05
CA ASP A 32 7.80 14.25 3.63
C ASP A 32 8.42 13.53 4.84
N SER A 33 7.59 13.07 5.76
CA SER A 33 8.01 12.30 6.94
C SER A 33 8.66 10.96 6.55
N PHE A 34 8.19 10.29 5.50
CA PHE A 34 8.84 9.07 5.00
C PHE A 34 10.24 9.35 4.46
N LEU A 35 10.45 10.41 3.69
CA LEU A 35 11.72 10.68 3.00
C LEU A 35 12.74 11.46 3.84
N LEU A 36 12.30 12.43 4.63
CA LEU A 36 13.15 13.35 5.40
C LEU A 36 13.14 13.08 6.91
N GLY A 37 12.16 12.31 7.42
CA GLY A 37 11.99 12.02 8.85
C GLY A 37 11.35 13.19 9.62
N SER A 38 11.05 12.99 10.91
CA SER A 38 10.63 14.09 11.77
C SER A 38 11.79 15.03 12.11
N GLY A 39 11.63 16.32 11.78
CA GLY A 39 12.56 17.39 12.16
C GLY A 39 12.23 18.06 13.50
N GLU A 40 11.24 17.57 14.25
CA GLU A 40 10.83 18.18 15.51
C GLU A 40 11.91 18.04 16.59
N ARG A 41 12.22 19.16 17.25
CA ARG A 41 13.16 19.22 18.37
C ARG A 41 12.40 19.31 19.68
N THR A 42 12.91 18.65 20.70
CA THR A 42 12.32 18.71 22.03
C THR A 42 12.59 20.07 22.67
N THR A 43 11.54 20.70 23.20
CA THR A 43 11.64 21.90 24.03
C THR A 43 11.70 21.57 25.52
N THR A 44 11.31 20.34 25.91
CA THR A 44 11.20 19.88 27.30
C THR A 44 11.82 18.48 27.46
N ALA A 45 12.27 18.14 28.67
CA ALA A 45 12.85 16.84 29.02
C ALA A 45 11.91 15.66 28.65
N PRO A 46 12.45 14.47 28.31
CA PRO A 46 13.86 14.09 28.31
C PRO A 46 14.64 14.61 27.08
N HIS A 47 15.89 15.00 27.33
CA HIS A 47 16.79 15.57 26.30
C HIS A 47 17.36 14.50 25.35
N VAL A 48 17.46 13.25 25.83
CA VAL A 48 17.88 12.10 25.01
C VAL A 48 16.65 11.26 24.71
N ARG A 49 16.37 11.07 23.42
CA ARG A 49 15.33 10.17 22.91
C ARG A 49 15.96 9.13 22.01
N ASP A 50 15.24 8.04 21.79
CA ASP A 50 15.57 7.10 20.73
C ASP A 50 15.58 7.85 19.39
N ALA A 51 16.58 7.54 18.56
CA ALA A 51 16.73 8.10 17.22
C ALA A 51 15.80 7.43 16.20
N MET A 52 15.10 6.34 16.59
CA MET A 52 14.15 5.67 15.71
C MET A 52 12.89 6.51 15.45
N ASP A 53 12.65 6.80 14.18
CA ASP A 53 11.36 7.29 13.70
C ASP A 53 10.39 6.11 13.50
N LEU A 54 9.48 5.94 14.46
CA LEU A 54 8.47 4.89 14.46
C LEU A 54 7.63 4.85 13.17
N LYS A 55 7.29 6.03 12.61
CA LYS A 55 6.47 6.11 11.41
C LYS A 55 7.23 5.56 10.20
N ARG A 56 8.52 5.87 10.07
CA ARG A 56 9.37 5.34 9.00
C ARG A 56 9.55 3.83 9.10
N ILE A 57 9.76 3.30 10.31
CA ILE A 57 9.92 1.86 10.53
C ILE A 57 8.62 1.12 10.20
N MET A 58 7.48 1.67 10.58
CA MET A 58 6.19 1.05 10.26
C MET A 58 5.94 0.98 8.75
N ILE A 59 6.30 2.03 8.00
CA ILE A 59 6.16 2.04 6.53
C ILE A 59 7.14 1.07 5.87
N SER A 60 8.39 0.96 6.36
CA SER A 60 9.35 0.02 5.80
C SER A 60 8.90 -1.44 5.95
N VAL A 61 8.25 -1.77 7.07
CA VAL A 61 7.63 -3.09 7.29
C VAL A 61 6.51 -3.35 6.28
N ILE A 62 5.63 -2.37 6.03
CA ILE A 62 4.56 -2.52 5.02
C ILE A 62 5.16 -2.77 3.63
N VAL A 63 6.18 -2.01 3.24
CA VAL A 63 6.86 -2.17 1.94
C VAL A 63 7.51 -3.56 1.84
N ALA A 64 8.11 -4.06 2.91
CA ALA A 64 8.69 -5.40 2.96
C ALA A 64 7.63 -6.52 2.85
N LEU A 65 6.39 -6.28 3.28
CA LEU A 65 5.29 -7.25 3.19
C LEU A 65 4.61 -7.29 1.82
N LEU A 66 4.72 -6.24 0.99
CA LEU A 66 4.12 -6.20 -0.35
C LEU A 66 4.39 -7.44 -1.22
N PRO A 67 5.64 -7.93 -1.39
CA PRO A 67 5.88 -9.12 -2.21
C PRO A 67 5.23 -10.38 -1.63
N CYS A 68 5.21 -10.53 -0.30
CA CYS A 68 4.55 -11.65 0.36
C CYS A 68 3.04 -11.63 0.15
N VAL A 69 2.42 -10.45 0.24
CA VAL A 69 0.97 -10.28 0.01
C VAL A 69 0.61 -10.59 -1.44
N ILE A 70 1.38 -10.10 -2.41
CA ILE A 70 1.14 -10.40 -3.83
C ILE A 70 1.23 -11.90 -4.10
N MET A 71 2.25 -12.57 -3.55
CA MET A 71 2.39 -14.02 -3.68
C MET A 71 1.24 -14.77 -3.01
N ALA A 72 0.79 -14.33 -1.83
CA ALA A 72 -0.33 -14.94 -1.13
C ALA A 72 -1.62 -14.84 -1.94
N ILE A 73 -1.94 -13.66 -2.51
CA ILE A 73 -3.09 -13.42 -3.38
C ILE A 73 -3.04 -14.34 -4.61
N TRP A 74 -1.89 -14.42 -5.28
CA TRP A 74 -1.77 -15.30 -6.45
C TRP A 74 -1.94 -16.78 -6.09
N ASN A 75 -1.32 -17.24 -5.00
CA ASN A 75 -1.36 -18.64 -4.58
C ASN A 75 -2.77 -19.07 -4.14
N THR A 76 -3.47 -18.23 -3.36
CA THR A 76 -4.84 -18.53 -2.92
C THR A 76 -5.79 -18.60 -4.11
N GLY A 77 -5.66 -17.69 -5.07
CA GLY A 77 -6.47 -17.69 -6.29
C GLY A 77 -6.17 -18.87 -7.22
N TYR A 78 -4.90 -19.26 -7.35
CA TYR A 78 -4.51 -20.47 -8.08
C TYR A 78 -5.14 -21.72 -7.46
N GLN A 79 -5.04 -21.90 -6.15
CA GLN A 79 -5.66 -23.03 -5.45
C GLN A 79 -7.19 -23.05 -5.63
N ALA A 80 -7.84 -21.89 -5.53
CA ALA A 80 -9.28 -21.80 -5.74
C ALA A 80 -9.70 -22.15 -7.19
N ASN A 81 -8.99 -21.64 -8.21
CA ASN A 81 -9.29 -21.99 -9.60
C ASN A 81 -8.99 -23.46 -9.90
N THR A 82 -7.91 -24.04 -9.36
CA THR A 82 -7.61 -25.48 -9.54
C THR A 82 -8.69 -26.38 -8.95
N THR A 83 -9.27 -26.01 -7.81
CA THR A 83 -10.37 -26.77 -7.19
C THR A 83 -11.67 -26.64 -7.98
N LEU A 84 -11.99 -25.45 -8.50
CA LEU A 84 -13.13 -25.24 -9.39
C LEU A 84 -13.02 -26.07 -10.68
N ALA A 85 -11.83 -26.09 -11.30
CA ALA A 85 -11.55 -26.91 -12.47
C ALA A 85 -11.68 -28.41 -12.17
N ALA A 86 -11.22 -28.87 -11.01
CA ALA A 86 -11.37 -30.26 -10.57
C ALA A 86 -12.84 -30.65 -10.31
N MET A 87 -13.68 -29.70 -9.88
CA MET A 87 -15.12 -29.89 -9.70
C MET A 87 -15.92 -29.75 -11.01
N GLY A 88 -15.28 -29.39 -12.12
CA GLY A 88 -15.94 -29.17 -13.41
C GLY A 88 -16.85 -27.93 -13.45
N LEU A 89 -16.68 -26.99 -12.51
CA LEU A 89 -17.47 -25.77 -12.44
C LEU A 89 -16.73 -24.62 -13.14
N PRO A 90 -17.37 -23.93 -14.10
CA PRO A 90 -16.70 -22.88 -14.87
C PRO A 90 -16.42 -21.62 -14.04
N CYS A 91 -17.24 -21.31 -13.03
CA CYS A 91 -17.08 -20.18 -12.11
C CYS A 91 -17.78 -20.49 -10.78
N PRO A 92 -17.34 -19.90 -9.64
CA PRO A 92 -18.06 -20.02 -8.38
C PRO A 92 -19.40 -19.27 -8.45
N GLY A 93 -20.40 -19.76 -7.74
CA GLY A 93 -21.70 -19.10 -7.65
C GLY A 93 -21.69 -17.82 -6.78
N GLY A 94 -22.71 -16.98 -6.95
CA GLY A 94 -22.94 -15.78 -6.13
C GLY A 94 -22.29 -14.51 -6.68
N TRP A 95 -22.21 -13.46 -5.84
CA TRP A 95 -21.68 -12.14 -6.25
C TRP A 95 -20.22 -12.18 -6.71
N ARG A 96 -19.40 -13.07 -6.12
CA ARG A 96 -18.00 -13.30 -6.54
C ARG A 96 -17.94 -13.83 -7.96
N GLY A 97 -18.81 -14.79 -8.30
CA GLY A 97 -18.95 -15.32 -9.65
C GLY A 97 -19.31 -14.26 -10.68
N HIS A 98 -20.21 -13.34 -10.34
CA HIS A 98 -20.58 -12.23 -11.22
C HIS A 98 -19.42 -11.27 -11.50
N LEU A 99 -18.55 -11.01 -10.51
CA LEU A 99 -17.34 -10.22 -10.72
C LEU A 99 -16.29 -10.99 -11.52
N LEU A 100 -16.13 -12.28 -11.25
CA LEU A 100 -15.18 -13.16 -11.94
C LEU A 100 -15.56 -13.47 -13.38
N ALA A 101 -16.85 -13.36 -13.75
CA ALA A 101 -17.32 -13.58 -15.11
C ALA A 101 -16.66 -12.65 -16.14
N ALA A 102 -16.19 -11.47 -15.73
CA ALA A 102 -15.48 -10.53 -16.60
C ALA A 102 -14.05 -10.96 -16.95
N VAL A 103 -13.41 -11.81 -16.12
CA VAL A 103 -11.99 -12.19 -16.25
C VAL A 103 -11.81 -13.69 -16.52
N GLY A 104 -12.80 -14.52 -16.17
CA GLY A 104 -12.74 -15.99 -16.27
C GLY A 104 -11.99 -16.65 -15.11
N CYS A 105 -12.24 -17.94 -14.88
CA CYS A 105 -11.66 -18.72 -13.75
C CYS A 105 -10.70 -19.82 -14.24
N ASP A 106 -9.73 -19.46 -15.09
CA ASP A 106 -8.74 -20.41 -15.61
C ASP A 106 -7.50 -20.53 -14.70
N PRO A 107 -7.12 -21.75 -14.24
CA PRO A 107 -5.93 -21.94 -13.41
C PRO A 107 -4.59 -21.58 -14.08
N ASN A 108 -4.53 -21.63 -15.41
CA ASN A 108 -3.32 -21.33 -16.18
C ASN A 108 -3.09 -19.83 -16.40
N SER A 109 -4.10 -18.99 -16.13
CA SER A 109 -4.03 -17.54 -16.32
C SER A 109 -3.58 -16.85 -15.03
N LEU A 110 -2.45 -16.15 -15.09
CA LEU A 110 -1.94 -15.38 -13.95
C LEU A 110 -2.91 -14.29 -13.49
N VAL A 111 -3.61 -13.66 -14.44
CA VAL A 111 -4.55 -12.56 -14.17
C VAL A 111 -5.83 -13.09 -13.51
N SER A 112 -6.35 -14.22 -13.98
CA SER A 112 -7.52 -14.87 -13.39
C SER A 112 -7.23 -15.35 -11.97
N ASN A 113 -6.04 -15.88 -11.71
CA ASN A 113 -5.61 -16.28 -10.36
C ASN A 113 -5.43 -15.07 -9.43
N LEU A 114 -4.77 -13.99 -9.88
CA LEU A 114 -4.61 -12.78 -9.08
C LEU A 114 -5.95 -12.13 -8.75
N TYR A 115 -6.85 -12.02 -9.73
CA TYR A 115 -8.16 -11.42 -9.54
C TYR A 115 -9.05 -12.27 -8.62
N HIS A 116 -9.01 -13.59 -8.76
CA HIS A 116 -9.74 -14.50 -7.89
C HIS A 116 -9.23 -14.49 -6.44
N GLY A 117 -7.91 -14.43 -6.24
CA GLY A 117 -7.34 -14.35 -4.90
C GLY A 117 -7.49 -13.00 -4.20
N ALA A 118 -7.79 -11.94 -4.96
CA ALA A 118 -8.02 -10.60 -4.42
C ALA A 118 -9.48 -10.36 -3.96
N LEU A 119 -10.41 -11.23 -4.38
CA LEU A 119 -11.84 -11.21 -4.05
C LEU A 119 -12.18 -12.16 -2.89
#